data_AF-A0A8P4K171-F1
#
_entry.id   AF-A0A8P4K171-F1
#
_cell.length_a   1.000
_cell.length_b   1.000
_cell.length_c   1.000
_cell.angle_alpha   90.00
_cell.angle_beta   90.00
_cell.angle_gamma   90.00
#
_symmetry.space_group_name_H-M   'P 1'
#
loop_
_entity.id
_entity.type
_entity.pdbx_description
1 polymer ?
#
loop_
_entity_poly.entity_id
_entity_poly.type
_entity_poly.pdbx_seq_one_letter_code
_entity_poly.pdbx_strand_id
1 'polypeptide(L)'
;MAKIKARDLRGKKKEELLKQLDDLKNELSQLRVAKVTGGAASKLSKIRVVRKSIARVLTVINQTQKENLRKFYKVRATGMSCITITKLQPE
;
A
#
# COMPACT_ATOMS: atom_id res chain seq x y z
N MET A 1 7.33 1.18 16.81
CA MET A 1 7.15 1.23 15.34
C MET A 1 7.87 2.45 14.78
N ALA A 2 9.01 2.22 14.13
CA ALA A 2 9.72 3.27 13.40
C ALA A 2 8.99 3.56 12.07
N LYS A 3 9.13 4.79 11.57
CA LYS A 3 8.51 5.24 10.32
C LYS A 3 9.05 4.44 9.13
N ILE A 4 8.21 3.63 8.49
CA ILE A 4 8.59 2.86 7.29
C ILE A 4 9.01 3.82 6.18
N LYS A 5 10.22 3.70 5.65
CA LYS A 5 10.70 4.56 4.56
C LYS A 5 10.39 3.89 3.21
N ALA A 6 9.96 4.68 2.24
CA ALA A 6 9.56 4.15 0.93
C ALA A 6 10.73 3.54 0.14
N ARG A 7 11.97 3.98 0.41
CA ARG A 7 13.19 3.39 -0.16
C ARG A 7 13.30 1.89 0.12
N ASP A 8 12.99 1.48 1.34
CA ASP A 8 13.16 0.09 1.79
C ASP A 8 12.06 -0.83 1.25
N LEU A 9 10.97 -0.26 0.72
CA LEU A 9 9.82 -1.00 0.18
C LEU A 9 9.95 -1.27 -1.32
N ARG A 10 10.68 -0.42 -2.05
CA ARG A 10 10.83 -0.55 -3.51
C ARG A 10 11.68 -1.75 -3.95
N GLY A 11 12.49 -2.31 -3.05
CA GLY A 11 13.30 -3.50 -3.32
C GLY A 11 12.68 -4.83 -2.89
N LYS A 12 11.48 -4.83 -2.29
CA LYS A 12 10.83 -6.04 -1.77
C LYS A 12 9.87 -6.65 -2.79
N LYS A 13 9.64 -7.96 -2.67
CA LYS A 13 8.66 -8.68 -3.51
C LYS A 13 7.23 -8.26 -3.17
N LYS A 14 6.33 -8.35 -4.17
CA LYS A 14 4.91 -7.98 -4.02
C LYS A 14 4.23 -8.76 -2.87
N GLU A 15 4.53 -10.04 -2.73
CA GLU A 15 3.96 -10.90 -1.68
C GLU A 15 4.37 -10.46 -0.27
N GLU A 16 5.63 -10.06 -0.08
CA GLU A 16 6.11 -9.56 1.22
C GLU A 16 5.47 -8.21 1.58
N LEU A 17 5.20 -7.37 0.58
CA LEU A 17 4.50 -6.10 0.77
C LEU A 17 3.03 -6.32 1.18
N LEU A 18 2.38 -7.36 0.66
CA LEU A 18 1.00 -7.73 1.04
C LEU A 18 0.95 -8.25 2.48
N LYS A 19 1.89 -9.13 2.86
CA LYS A 19 2.00 -9.61 4.25
C LYS A 19 2.21 -8.46 5.24
N GLN A 20 3.14 -7.55 4.94
CA GLN A 20 3.37 -6.35 5.75
C GLN A 20 2.14 -5.45 5.85
N LEU A 21 1.32 -5.39 4.80
CA LEU A 21 0.11 -4.59 4.77
C LEU A 21 -0.95 -5.16 5.71
N ASP A 22 -1.11 -6.48 5.75
CA ASP A 22 -2.09 -7.14 6.63
C ASP A 22 -1.68 -7.06 8.11
N ASP A 23 -0.39 -7.20 8.41
CA ASP A 23 0.13 -6.98 9.76
C ASP A 23 -0.17 -5.54 10.25
N LEU A 24 0.07 -4.53 9.41
CA LEU A 24 -0.19 -3.13 9.74
C LEU A 24 -1.70 -2.82 9.89
N LYS A 25 -2.57 -3.51 9.15
CA LYS A 25 -4.03 -3.39 9.30
C LYS A 25 -4.50 -3.98 10.63
N ASN A 26 -3.97 -5.14 11.02
CA ASN A 26 -4.28 -5.78 12.29
C ASN A 26 -3.86 -4.89 13.46
N GLU A 27 -2.66 -4.30 13.38
CA GLU A 27 -2.16 -3.35 14.37
C GLU A 27 -3.05 -2.10 14.47
N LEU A 28 -3.53 -1.58 13.32
CA LEU A 28 -4.45 -0.45 13.28
C LEU A 28 -5.80 -0.79 13.93
N SER A 29 -6.32 -2.00 13.74
CA SER A 29 -7.56 -2.46 14.37
C SER A 29 -7.43 -2.47 15.90
N GLN A 30 -6.35 -3.04 16.42
CA GLN A 30 -6.06 -3.06 17.86
C GLN A 30 -5.94 -1.64 18.44
N LEU A 31 -5.28 -0.73 17.73
CA LEU A 31 -5.16 0.66 18.16
C LEU A 31 -6.49 1.43 18.12
N ARG A 32 -7.44 1.05 17.25
CA ARG A 32 -8.79 1.64 17.24
C ARG A 32 -9.60 1.19 18.46
N VAL A 33 -9.51 -0.08 18.85
CA VAL A 33 -10.14 -0.58 20.10
C VAL A 33 -9.54 0.13 21.32
N ALA A 34 -8.21 0.29 21.36
CA ALA A 34 -7.53 1.03 22.41
C ALA A 34 -7.95 2.52 22.46
N LYS A 35 -8.32 3.11 21.32
CA LYS A 35 -8.84 4.48 21.28
C LYS A 35 -10.23 4.58 21.92
N VAL A 36 -11.12 3.62 21.63
CA VAL A 36 -12.49 3.60 22.17
C VAL A 36 -12.49 3.37 23.69
N THR A 37 -11.57 2.54 24.18
CA THR A 37 -11.44 2.20 25.61
C THR A 37 -10.66 3.24 26.43
N GLY A 38 -10.32 4.40 25.86
CA GLY A 38 -9.61 5.46 26.60
C GLY A 38 -8.15 5.13 26.93
N GLY A 39 -7.46 4.39 26.05
CA GLY A 39 -6.08 3.95 26.28
C GLY A 39 -5.02 5.08 26.28
N ALA A 40 -3.82 4.74 26.77
CA ALA A 40 -2.70 5.66 26.92
C ALA A 40 -2.37 6.52 25.68
N ALA A 41 -2.02 7.79 25.90
CA ALA A 41 -1.67 8.75 24.84
C ALA A 41 -0.54 8.27 23.91
N SER A 42 0.42 7.52 24.43
CA SER A 42 1.52 6.92 23.67
C SER A 42 1.06 5.82 22.70
N LYS A 43 -0.10 5.18 22.91
CA LYS A 43 -0.74 4.29 21.94
C LYS A 43 -1.49 5.09 20.87
N LEU A 44 -2.14 6.19 21.25
CA LEU A 44 -2.89 7.06 20.33
C LEU A 44 -1.99 7.75 19.29
N SER A 45 -0.80 8.21 19.69
CA SER A 45 0.16 8.82 18.76
C SER A 45 0.63 7.87 17.65
N LYS A 46 0.61 6.55 17.90
CA LYS A 46 1.01 5.53 16.92
C LYS A 46 0.00 5.39 15.77
N ILE A 47 -1.28 5.71 16.00
CA ILE A 47 -2.33 5.62 14.98
C ILE A 47 -1.96 6.42 13.71
N ARG A 48 -1.44 7.64 13.88
CA ARG A 48 -1.04 8.50 12.76
C ARG A 48 0.12 7.88 11.98
N VAL A 49 1.06 7.25 12.67
CA VAL A 49 2.26 6.65 12.06
C VAL A 49 1.89 5.40 11.28
N VAL A 50 1.05 4.52 11.84
CA VAL A 50 0.58 3.29 11.18
C VAL A 50 -0.24 3.61 9.93
N ARG A 51 -1.18 4.57 10.00
CA ARG A 51 -1.94 5.03 8.81
C ARG A 51 -1.04 5.51 7.66
N LYS A 52 -0.02 6.33 7.99
CA LYS A 52 0.95 6.80 6.98
C LYS A 52 1.82 5.67 6.44
N SER A 53 2.05 4.62 7.21
CA SER A 53 2.84 3.47 6.80
C SER A 53 2.06 2.59 5.82
N ILE A 54 0.78 2.31 6.09
CA ILE A 54 -0.14 1.60 5.17
C ILE A 54 -0.21 2.33 3.82
N ALA A 55 -0.42 3.65 3.84
CA ALA A 55 -0.49 4.46 2.62
C ALA A 55 0.79 4.36 1.78
N ARG A 56 1.98 4.29 2.40
CA ARG A 56 3.25 4.15 1.68
C ARG A 56 3.37 2.80 0.98
N VAL A 57 3.00 1.71 1.65
CA VAL A 57 3.05 0.35 1.08
C VAL A 57 2.12 0.27 -0.14
N LEU A 58 0.87 0.71 0.01
CA LEU A 58 -0.08 0.79 -1.09
C LEU A 58 0.41 1.66 -2.25
N THR A 59 1.05 2.79 -1.96
CA THR A 59 1.60 3.67 -2.99
C THR A 59 2.69 2.97 -3.81
N VAL A 60 3.59 2.21 -3.17
CA VAL A 60 4.65 1.48 -3.87
C VAL A 60 4.07 0.36 -4.73
N ILE A 61 3.08 -0.38 -4.23
CA ILE A 61 2.36 -1.41 -5.01
C ILE A 61 1.68 -0.78 -6.25
N ASN A 62 1.03 0.37 -6.09
CA ASN A 62 0.35 1.04 -7.19
C ASN A 62 1.35 1.64 -8.19
N GLN A 63 2.52 2.11 -7.73
CA GLN A 63 3.60 2.58 -8.60
C GLN A 63 4.12 1.45 -9.50
N THR A 64 4.43 0.28 -8.93
CA THR A 64 4.95 -0.86 -9.70
C THR A 64 3.91 -1.41 -10.68
N GLN A 65 2.64 -1.50 -10.27
CA GLN A 65 1.56 -1.91 -11.17
C GLN A 65 1.41 -0.94 -12.35
N LYS A 66 1.36 0.38 -12.10
CA LYS A 66 1.26 1.38 -13.17
C LYS A 66 2.47 1.37 -14.10
N GLU A 67 3.67 1.16 -13.58
CA GLU A 67 4.88 1.08 -14.40
C GLU A 67 4.86 -0.15 -15.32
N ASN A 68 4.42 -1.30 -14.80
CA ASN A 68 4.28 -2.53 -15.59
C ASN A 68 3.23 -2.37 -16.69
N LEU A 69 2.08 -1.76 -16.38
CA LEU A 69 1.05 -1.45 -17.37
C LEU A 69 1.59 -0.49 -18.43
N ARG A 70 2.32 0.57 -18.06
CA ARG A 70 2.92 1.50 -19.02
C ARG A 70 3.91 0.81 -19.95
N LYS A 71 4.73 -0.13 -19.45
CA LYS A 71 5.64 -0.94 -20.29
C LYS A 71 4.87 -1.84 -21.25
N PHE A 72 3.83 -2.51 -20.78
CA PHE A 72 2.98 -3.38 -21.59
C PHE A 72 2.27 -2.63 -22.73
N TYR A 73 1.69 -1.45 -22.44
CA TYR A 73 0.98 -0.67 -23.45
C TYR A 73 1.90 0.22 -24.32
N LYS A 74 3.14 0.50 -23.92
CA LYS A 74 4.12 1.21 -24.78
C LYS A 74 4.44 0.41 -26.04
N VAL A 75 4.49 -0.92 -25.94
CA VAL A 75 4.75 -1.83 -27.08
C VAL A 75 3.54 -1.91 -28.02
N ARG A 76 2.32 -1.64 -27.52
CA ARG A 76 1.07 -1.65 -28.28
C ARG A 76 0.70 -0.30 -28.91
N ALA A 77 1.38 0.80 -28.56
CA ALA A 77 1.08 2.13 -29.08
C ALA A 77 1.49 2.32 -30.56
N THR A 78 2.15 1.34 -31.19
CA THR A 78 2.28 1.26 -32.65
C THR A 78 1.04 0.69 -33.34
N GLY A 79 0.00 0.28 -32.59
CA GLY A 79 -1.29 -0.12 -33.15
C GLY A 79 -2.35 -0.44 -32.08
N MET A 80 -3.39 0.41 -32.04
CA MET A 80 -4.72 0.22 -31.42
C MET A 80 -4.96 0.62 -29.95
N SER A 81 -5.70 1.74 -29.87
CA SER A 81 -6.73 2.14 -28.91
C SER A 81 -6.61 1.73 -27.44
N CYS A 82 -6.11 2.69 -26.67
CA CYS A 82 -6.63 3.05 -25.36
C CYS A 82 -8.17 2.96 -25.33
N ILE A 83 -8.78 1.95 -24.68
CA ILE A 83 -10.16 2.05 -24.12
C ILE A 83 -10.46 1.02 -23.00
N THR A 84 -9.73 -0.07 -22.79
CA THR A 84 -10.12 -1.09 -21.78
C THR A 84 -9.26 -1.16 -20.51
N ILE A 85 -8.86 -0.01 -19.94
CA ILE A 85 -8.09 0.02 -18.68
C ILE A 85 -8.97 -0.24 -17.44
N THR A 86 -10.30 -0.17 -17.52
CA THR A 86 -11.21 -0.39 -16.38
C THR A 86 -11.56 -1.86 -16.09
N LYS A 87 -11.06 -2.83 -16.88
CA LYS A 87 -11.38 -4.26 -16.72
C LYS A 87 -10.16 -5.16 -16.42
N LEU A 88 -9.04 -4.60 -15.95
CA LEU A 88 -7.83 -5.38 -15.60
C LEU A 88 -7.45 -5.29 -14.12
N GLN A 89 -8.46 -5.25 -13.25
CA GLN A 89 -8.33 -5.71 -11.86
C GLN A 89 -9.55 -6.59 -11.56
N PRO A 90 -9.49 -7.91 -11.81
CA PRO A 90 -10.33 -8.84 -11.06
C PRO A 90 -9.72 -9.01 -9.67
N GLU A 91 -10.53 -8.72 -8.65
CA GLU A 91 -10.39 -9.04 -7.20
C GLU A 91 -8.98 -8.93 -6.56
#